data_AF-A0A3M8EB83-F1
#
_entry.id   AF-A0A3M8EB83-F1
#
_cell.length_a   1.000
_cell.length_b   1.000
_cell.length_c   1.000
_cell.angle_alpha   90.00
_cell.angle_beta   90.00
_cell.angle_gamma   90.00
#
_symmetry.space_group_name_H-M   'P 1'
#
loop_
_entity.id
_entity.type
_entity.pdbx_description
1 polymer ?
#
loop_
_entity_poly.entity_id
_entity_poly.type
_entity_poly.pdbx_seq_one_letter_code
_entity_poly.pdbx_strand_id
1 'polypeptide(L)'
;MNPESFKRLNKKAVDTFYSINEVYAWYGMRLLSVDDSRLMLPNHQTVKGEFGVYGFGPNADSERSMALCSTLYEVLNLLTIDSGIAPYSCSEKELLHKHLDHVKENDLLL
;
A
#
# COMPACT_ATOMS: atom_id res chain seq x y z
N MET A 1 -2.21 15.99 -10.42
CA MET A 1 -3.38 15.16 -10.05
C MET A 1 -3.44 15.04 -8.54
N ASN A 2 -4.64 15.00 -7.95
CA ASN A 2 -4.83 14.80 -6.51
C ASN A 2 -4.67 13.30 -6.16
N PRO A 3 -3.78 12.89 -5.25
CA PRO A 3 -3.63 11.50 -4.81
C PRO A 3 -4.93 10.84 -4.33
N GLU A 4 -5.83 11.61 -3.71
CA GLU A 4 -7.13 11.12 -3.26
C GLU A 4 -8.04 10.64 -4.40
N SER A 5 -7.82 11.13 -5.63
CA SER A 5 -8.54 10.64 -6.80
C SER A 5 -8.22 9.16 -7.09
N PHE A 6 -6.99 8.72 -6.87
CA PHE A 6 -6.60 7.32 -7.09
C PHE A 6 -7.22 6.39 -6.05
N LYS A 7 -7.24 6.80 -4.77
CA LYS A 7 -7.90 6.04 -3.70
C LYS A 7 -9.40 5.89 -3.97
N ARG A 8 -10.07 6.99 -4.37
CA ARG A 8 -11.49 6.95 -4.74
C ARG A 8 -11.75 6.05 -5.95
N LEU A 9 -10.88 6.08 -6.94
CA LEU A 9 -10.98 5.21 -8.11
C LEU A 9 -10.81 3.73 -7.72
N ASN A 10 -9.80 3.41 -6.91
CA ASN A 10 -9.58 2.05 -6.43
C ASN A 10 -10.79 1.53 -5.63
N LYS A 11 -11.30 2.35 -4.70
CA LYS A 11 -12.52 2.01 -3.96
C LYS A 11 -13.69 1.70 -4.90
N LYS A 12 -13.90 2.52 -5.93
CA LYS A 12 -14.98 2.29 -6.89
C LYS A 12 -14.75 1.00 -7.70
N ALA A 13 -13.50 0.69 -8.07
CA ALA A 13 -13.16 -0.55 -8.77
C ALA A 13 -13.44 -1.78 -7.89
N VAL A 14 -13.00 -1.76 -6.63
CA VAL A 14 -13.24 -2.82 -5.64
C VAL A 14 -14.74 -3.01 -5.38
N ASP A 15 -15.48 -1.93 -5.13
CA ASP A 15 -16.93 -1.98 -4.91
C ASP A 15 -17.66 -2.55 -6.14
N THR A 16 -17.21 -2.17 -7.35
CA THR A 16 -17.79 -2.68 -8.60
C THR A 16 -17.50 -4.16 -8.77
N PHE A 17 -16.27 -4.60 -8.48
CA PHE A 17 -15.90 -6.02 -8.54
C PHE A 17 -16.86 -6.86 -7.71
N TYR A 18 -17.08 -6.49 -6.44
CA TYR A 18 -17.96 -7.22 -5.53
C TYR A 18 -19.43 -7.21 -5.94
N SER A 19 -19.86 -6.26 -6.78
CA SER A 19 -21.25 -6.15 -7.22
C SER A 19 -21.60 -7.01 -8.44
N ILE A 20 -20.60 -7.43 -9.24
CA ILE A 20 -20.85 -8.09 -10.53
C ILE A 20 -20.10 -9.41 -10.73
N ASN A 21 -19.16 -9.76 -9.85
CA ASN A 21 -18.37 -10.99 -9.96
C ASN A 21 -18.72 -12.00 -8.87
N GLU A 22 -18.50 -13.27 -9.18
CA GLU A 22 -18.41 -14.31 -8.16
C GLU A 22 -17.19 -14.04 -7.26
N VAL A 23 -17.37 -14.24 -5.96
CA VAL A 23 -16.35 -13.94 -4.94
C VAL A 23 -15.93 -15.23 -4.27
N TYR A 24 -14.67 -15.57 -4.40
CA TYR A 24 -14.07 -16.69 -3.68
C TYR A 24 -13.83 -16.29 -2.23
N ALA A 25 -14.20 -17.19 -1.31
CA ALA A 25 -14.05 -17.00 0.13
C ALA A 25 -13.50 -18.27 0.77
N TRP A 26 -12.72 -18.12 1.85
CA TRP A 26 -12.20 -19.21 2.65
C TRP A 26 -13.10 -19.44 3.86
N TYR A 27 -13.84 -20.55 3.90
CA TYR A 27 -14.83 -20.82 4.95
C TYR A 27 -15.81 -19.65 5.22
N GLY A 28 -16.20 -18.93 4.18
CA GLY A 28 -17.08 -17.76 4.28
C GLY A 28 -16.40 -16.46 4.70
N MET A 29 -15.07 -16.46 4.86
CA MET A 29 -14.25 -15.29 5.18
C MET A 29 -13.52 -14.78 3.94
N ARG A 30 -13.28 -13.46 3.84
CA ARG A 30 -12.30 -12.95 2.86
C ARG A 30 -10.90 -13.19 3.38
N LEU A 31 -9.97 -13.55 2.50
CA LEU A 31 -8.59 -13.78 2.89
C LEU A 31 -7.76 -12.56 2.50
N LEU A 32 -7.23 -11.86 3.50
CA LEU A 32 -6.43 -10.65 3.32
C LEU A 32 -4.98 -10.90 3.70
N SER A 33 -4.08 -10.16 3.07
CA SER A 33 -2.69 -10.07 3.50
C SER A 33 -2.14 -8.69 3.15
N VAL A 34 -1.06 -8.30 3.82
CA VAL A 34 -0.34 -7.06 3.59
C VAL A 34 1.07 -7.40 3.14
N ASP A 35 1.51 -6.76 2.06
CA ASP A 35 2.89 -6.84 1.60
C ASP A 35 3.46 -5.44 1.38
N ASP A 36 4.74 -5.31 1.72
CA ASP A 36 5.47 -4.04 1.74
C ASP A 36 6.64 -4.07 0.77
N SER A 37 6.87 -2.95 0.10
CA SER A 37 7.92 -2.80 -0.89
C SER A 37 8.66 -1.49 -0.72
N ARG A 38 9.99 -1.53 -0.88
CA ARG A 38 10.84 -0.34 -0.87
C ARG A 38 11.09 0.13 -2.28
N LEU A 39 10.81 1.40 -2.55
CA LEU A 39 11.00 2.01 -3.85
C LEU A 39 12.08 3.07 -3.81
N MET A 40 12.98 3.03 -4.79
CA MET A 40 13.84 4.17 -5.10
C MET A 40 13.05 5.17 -5.93
N LEU A 41 12.96 6.40 -5.45
CA LEU A 41 12.18 7.45 -6.10
C LEU A 41 13.04 8.27 -7.07
N PRO A 42 12.41 8.94 -8.06
CA PRO A 42 13.11 9.87 -8.94
C PRO A 42 13.86 10.97 -8.19
N ASN A 43 15.03 11.34 -8.68
CA ASN A 43 15.82 12.42 -8.09
C ASN A 43 15.27 13.80 -8.50
N HIS A 44 14.26 14.27 -7.76
CA HIS A 44 13.61 15.56 -7.98
C HIS A 44 13.39 16.30 -6.66
N GLN A 45 13.50 17.63 -6.66
CA GLN A 45 13.46 18.43 -5.42
C GLN A 45 12.16 18.27 -4.63
N THR A 46 11.02 18.16 -5.30
CA THR A 46 9.73 17.93 -4.62
C THR A 46 9.65 16.55 -3.96
N VAL A 47 10.28 15.54 -4.56
CA VAL A 47 10.35 14.18 -4.01
C VAL A 47 11.25 14.17 -2.78
N LYS A 48 12.41 14.84 -2.86
CA LYS A 48 13.30 15.03 -1.70
C LYS A 48 12.61 15.75 -0.54
N GLY A 49 11.79 16.75 -0.85
CA GLY A 49 11.02 17.50 0.15
C GLY A 49 9.96 16.64 0.87
N GLU A 50 9.26 15.79 0.13
CA GLU A 50 8.18 14.94 0.68
C GLU A 50 8.70 13.68 1.38
N PHE A 51 9.66 12.99 0.77
CA PHE A 51 10.12 11.66 1.21
C PHE A 51 11.49 11.67 1.90
N GLY A 52 12.14 12.84 1.95
CA GLY A 52 13.48 12.98 2.50
C GLY A 52 14.59 12.48 1.57
N VAL A 53 15.81 12.56 2.08
CA VAL A 53 17.04 12.12 1.40
C VAL A 53 17.84 11.23 2.35
N TYR A 54 18.34 10.12 1.81
CA TYR A 54 19.14 9.16 2.54
C TYR A 54 20.44 8.90 1.76
N GLY A 55 21.56 8.85 2.48
CA GLY A 55 22.85 8.50 1.92
C GLY A 55 23.04 7.00 1.82
N PHE A 56 23.48 6.51 0.67
CA PHE A 56 23.77 5.10 0.39
C PHE A 56 25.23 4.89 0.04
N GLY A 57 25.70 3.65 0.22
CA GLY A 57 27.09 3.25 -0.01
C GLY A 57 27.95 3.31 1.25
N PRO A 58 29.22 2.85 1.19
CA PRO A 58 30.11 2.78 2.35
C PRO A 58 30.34 4.13 3.03
N ASN A 59 30.28 5.22 2.26
CA ASN A 59 30.50 6.58 2.73
C ASN A 59 29.21 7.42 2.82
N ALA A 60 28.03 6.81 2.57
CA ALA A 60 26.74 7.49 2.52
C ALA A 60 26.70 8.71 1.56
N ASP A 61 27.50 8.70 0.50
CA ASP A 61 27.68 9.79 -0.46
C ASP A 61 26.71 9.73 -1.65
N SER A 62 26.02 8.60 -1.84
CA SER A 62 24.98 8.47 -2.85
C SER A 62 23.62 8.87 -2.28
N GLU A 63 23.23 10.12 -2.46
CA GLU A 63 21.89 10.61 -2.06
C GLU A 63 20.77 9.98 -2.90
N ARG A 64 19.80 9.36 -2.23
CA ARG A 64 18.56 8.86 -2.83
C ARG A 64 17.37 9.23 -1.98
N SER A 65 16.23 9.45 -2.61
CA SER A 65 14.94 9.44 -1.94
C SER A 65 14.32 8.05 -2.06
N MET A 66 13.78 7.56 -0.96
CA MET A 66 13.17 6.24 -0.88
C MET A 66 11.76 6.37 -0.31
N ALA A 67 10.89 5.45 -0.69
CA ALA A 67 9.59 5.27 -0.06
C ALA A 67 9.39 3.83 0.38
N LEU A 68 8.54 3.68 1.39
CA LEU A 68 7.89 2.41 1.70
C LEU A 68 6.48 2.45 1.09
N CYS A 69 6.15 1.44 0.30
CA CYS A 69 4.81 1.20 -0.22
C CYS A 69 4.22 0.00 0.49
N SER A 70 2.93 0.07 0.79
CA SER A 70 2.19 -1.00 1.46
C SER A 70 0.92 -1.28 0.70
N THR A 71 0.57 -2.55 0.60
CA THR A 71 -0.62 -3.00 -0.14
C THR A 71 -1.40 -4.00 0.70
N LEU A 72 -2.64 -3.68 1.03
CA LEU A 72 -3.62 -4.64 1.54
C LEU A 72 -4.29 -5.32 0.34
N TYR A 73 -4.08 -6.61 0.18
CA TYR A 73 -4.62 -7.38 -0.94
C TYR A 73 -5.52 -8.51 -0.46
N GLU A 74 -6.61 -8.73 -1.19
CA GLU A 74 -7.47 -9.90 -1.05
C GLU A 74 -6.93 -11.00 -1.95
N VAL A 75 -6.53 -12.11 -1.32
CA VAL A 75 -5.65 -13.12 -1.90
C VAL A 75 -6.36 -13.99 -2.92
N LEU A 76 -7.63 -14.33 -2.69
CA LEU A 76 -8.35 -15.31 -3.52
C LEU A 76 -8.92 -14.70 -4.81
N ASN A 77 -9.25 -13.41 -4.78
CA ASN A 77 -9.86 -12.66 -5.87
C ASN A 77 -8.88 -11.69 -6.53
N LEU A 78 -7.62 -11.64 -6.06
CA LEU A 78 -6.52 -10.85 -6.63
C LEU A 78 -6.81 -9.35 -6.69
N LEU A 79 -7.36 -8.81 -5.60
CA LEU A 79 -7.78 -7.41 -5.51
C LEU A 79 -6.95 -6.63 -4.50
N THR A 80 -6.41 -5.50 -4.93
CA THR A 80 -5.86 -4.50 -4.01
C THR A 80 -7.01 -3.73 -3.34
N ILE A 81 -7.23 -3.98 -2.06
CA ILE A 81 -8.28 -3.33 -1.26
C ILE A 81 -7.85 -1.92 -0.87
N ASP A 82 -6.60 -1.78 -0.44
CA ASP A 82 -6.00 -0.49 -0.09
C ASP A 82 -4.52 -0.48 -0.41
N SER A 83 -3.97 0.71 -0.67
CA SER A 83 -2.54 0.87 -0.88
C SER A 83 -2.07 2.25 -0.40
N GLY A 84 -0.85 2.27 0.12
CA GLY A 84 -0.22 3.45 0.68
C GLY A 84 1.21 3.62 0.21
N ILE A 85 1.67 4.86 0.20
CA ILE A 85 3.08 5.22 0.06
C ILE A 85 3.45 6.17 1.18
N ALA A 86 4.62 5.96 1.79
CA ALA A 86 5.10 6.73 2.92
C ALA A 86 6.61 6.98 2.83
N PRO A 87 7.14 7.99 3.57
CA PRO A 87 8.57 8.17 3.74
C PRO A 87 9.24 6.89 4.22
N TYR A 88 10.47 6.67 3.78
CA TYR A 88 11.26 5.48 4.11
C TYR A 88 11.54 5.32 5.62
N SER A 89 11.41 6.39 6.41
CA SER A 89 11.50 6.33 7.87
C SER A 89 10.28 5.72 8.57
N CYS A 90 9.16 5.53 7.86
CA CYS A 90 7.97 4.88 8.40
C CYS A 90 8.18 3.36 8.53
N SER A 91 7.54 2.74 9.52
CA SER A 91 7.62 1.30 9.72
C SER A 91 6.47 0.55 9.02
N GLU A 92 6.75 -0.69 8.60
CA GLU A 92 5.78 -1.64 8.06
C GLU A 92 4.57 -1.81 9.00
N LYS A 93 4.83 -1.89 10.31
CA LYS A 93 3.79 -1.95 11.35
C LYS A 93 2.86 -0.73 11.36
N GLU A 94 3.39 0.47 11.16
CA GLU A 94 2.57 1.69 11.09
C GLU A 94 1.69 1.70 9.85
N LEU A 95 2.17 1.19 8.72
CA LEU A 95 1.35 1.07 7.50
C LEU A 95 0.30 -0.02 7.63
N LEU A 96 0.65 -1.17 8.20
CA LEU A 96 -0.30 -2.24 8.55
C LEU A 96 -1.46 -1.69 9.41
N HIS A 97 -1.17 -0.93 10.46
CA HIS A 97 -2.22 -0.34 11.29
C HIS A 97 -3.17 0.57 10.51
N LYS A 98 -2.68 1.32 9.52
CA LYS A 98 -3.53 2.15 8.66
C LYS A 98 -4.44 1.30 7.78
N HIS A 99 -3.96 0.15 7.31
CA HIS A 99 -4.76 -0.79 6.53
C HIS A 99 -5.89 -1.44 7.33
N LEU A 100 -5.79 -1.50 8.66
CA LEU A 100 -6.85 -2.10 9.50
C LEU A 100 -8.20 -1.37 9.39
N ASP A 101 -8.22 -0.09 9.00
CA ASP A 101 -9.46 0.66 8.72
C ASP A 101 -10.26 0.06 7.55
N HIS A 102 -9.63 -0.79 6.73
CA HIS A 102 -10.22 -1.44 5.57
C HIS A 102 -10.56 -2.93 5.80
N VAL A 103 -10.28 -3.45 6.99
CA VAL A 103 -10.56 -4.82 7.42
C VAL A 103 -11.95 -4.88 8.06
N LYS A 104 -12.69 -5.97 7.81
CA LYS A 104 -14.04 -6.22 8.31
C LYS A 104 -14.05 -7.43 9.25
N GLU A 105 -15.15 -7.58 9.99
CA GLU A 105 -15.32 -8.67 10.96
C GLU A 105 -15.16 -10.08 10.35
N ASN A 106 -15.59 -10.28 9.11
CA ASN A 106 -15.49 -11.57 8.40
C ASN A 106 -14.22 -11.70 7.55
N ASP A 107 -13.17 -10.96 7.87
CA ASP A 107 -11.88 -11.07 7.18
C ASP A 107 -10.90 -11.87 8.02
N LEU A 108 -10.12 -12.73 7.37
CA LEU A 108 -8.93 -13.35 7.93
C LEU A 108 -7.71 -12.64 7.37
N LEU A 109 -7.01 -11.88 8.21
CA LEU A 109 -5.75 -11.24 7.85
C LEU A 109 -4.58 -12.17 8.23
N LEU A 110 -3.75 -12.50 7.25
CA LEU A 110 -2.56 -13.35 7.38
C LEU A 110 -1.31 -12.56 7.75
#